data_AF-A0A8H7TFY0-F1
#
_entry.id   AF-A0A8H7TFY0-F1
#
_cell.length_a   1.000
_cell.length_b   1.000
_cell.length_c   1.000
_cell.angle_alpha   90.00
_cell.angle_beta   90.00
_cell.angle_gamma   90.00
#
_symmetry.space_group_name_H-M   'P 1'
#
loop_
_entity.id
_entity.type
_entity.pdbx_description
1 polymer ?
#
loop_
_entity_poly.entity_id
_entity_poly.type
_entity_poly.pdbx_seq_one_letter_code
_entity_poly.pdbx_strand_id
1 'polypeptide(L)'
;MVHVRSPRRSRPSFRPSQPRTRASSTSSSSSGSDDGLSILETAWTDTIGGVTIHLSKLGGSNMDRYPRCSAWKADMKVYLDAKGMGDYIRADNEGDNFTYIEEEVLAKMDRERKAMIWFSVEEKMRKEHLLDLCERDKTSEDVWRRLHERFGGDKPYEPLPELSIDEEV
;
A
#
# COMPACT_ATOMS: atom_id res chain seq x y z
N MET A 1 -45.14 1.48 55.56
CA MET A 1 -44.77 0.39 54.62
C MET A 1 -44.53 1.03 53.27
N VAL A 2 -43.26 1.20 52.89
CA VAL A 2 -42.85 2.00 51.73
C VAL A 2 -42.24 1.06 50.70
N HIS A 3 -42.80 1.06 49.49
CA HIS A 3 -42.36 0.26 48.36
C HIS A 3 -40.93 0.63 47.94
N VAL A 4 -40.03 -0.35 47.93
CA VAL A 4 -38.71 -0.22 47.31
C VAL A 4 -38.84 -0.59 45.84
N ARG A 5 -38.76 0.41 44.95
CA ARG A 5 -38.63 0.23 43.50
C ARG A 5 -37.15 -0.01 43.16
N SER A 6 -36.85 -1.11 42.47
CA SER A 6 -35.51 -1.37 41.90
C SER A 6 -35.10 -0.30 40.90
N PRO A 7 -33.82 0.14 40.90
CA PRO A 7 -33.31 1.01 39.85
C PRO A 7 -33.08 0.19 38.56
N ARG A 8 -33.84 0.52 37.51
CA ARG A 8 -33.57 0.05 36.15
C ARG A 8 -32.24 0.67 35.69
N ARG A 9 -31.19 -0.15 35.57
CA ARG A 9 -29.96 0.23 34.86
C ARG A 9 -30.29 0.36 33.37
N SER A 10 -30.18 1.58 32.84
CA SER A 10 -30.22 1.88 31.42
C SER A 10 -29.04 1.19 30.73
N ARG A 11 -29.30 0.17 29.93
CA ARG A 11 -28.29 -0.49 29.09
C ARG A 11 -27.97 0.45 27.92
N PRO A 12 -26.71 0.85 27.68
CA PRO A 12 -26.37 1.59 26.47
C PRO A 12 -26.57 0.66 25.27
N SER A 13 -27.49 1.06 24.37
CA SER A 13 -27.65 0.43 23.07
C SER A 13 -26.48 0.89 22.20
N PHE A 14 -25.43 0.07 22.08
CA PHE A 14 -24.46 0.25 21.00
C PHE A 14 -25.12 -0.25 19.71
N ARG A 15 -25.69 0.69 18.97
CA ARG A 15 -26.08 0.48 17.58
C ARG A 15 -24.85 0.81 16.72
N PRO A 16 -24.31 -0.12 15.93
CA PRO A 16 -23.28 0.23 14.95
C PRO A 16 -23.89 1.22 13.95
N SER A 17 -23.30 2.40 13.84
CA SER A 17 -23.64 3.35 12.78
C SER A 17 -23.30 2.74 11.41
N GLN A 18 -24.21 2.92 10.44
CA GLN A 18 -24.01 2.50 9.06
C GLN A 18 -22.70 3.05 8.47
N PRO A 19 -22.07 2.34 7.51
CA PRO A 19 -20.84 2.80 6.88
C PRO A 19 -21.08 4.16 6.21
N ARG A 20 -20.32 5.16 6.64
CA ARG A 20 -20.42 6.52 6.13
C ARG A 20 -19.90 6.53 4.70
N THR A 21 -20.79 6.72 3.73
CA THR A 21 -20.41 6.94 2.34
C THR A 21 -19.63 8.25 2.24
N ARG A 22 -18.41 8.13 1.72
CA ARG A 22 -17.58 9.12 1.00
C ARG A 22 -17.93 10.60 1.25
N ALA A 23 -17.13 11.25 2.09
CA ALA A 23 -16.90 12.68 2.00
C ALA A 23 -15.41 12.90 1.72
N SER A 24 -15.09 13.44 0.54
CA SER A 24 -13.77 14.03 0.29
C SER A 24 -13.71 15.32 1.13
N SER A 25 -13.01 15.27 2.25
CA SER A 25 -12.80 16.45 3.09
C SER A 25 -11.74 17.34 2.43
N THR A 26 -12.17 18.40 1.75
CA THR A 26 -11.29 19.52 1.41
C THR A 26 -11.27 20.49 2.60
N SER A 27 -10.24 20.44 3.43
CA SER A 27 -9.98 21.49 4.42
C SER A 27 -9.29 22.66 3.72
N SER A 28 -9.98 23.79 3.57
CA SER A 28 -9.39 25.07 3.16
C SER A 28 -9.17 25.90 4.42
N SER A 29 -7.92 26.01 4.87
CA SER A 29 -7.52 26.97 5.89
C SER A 29 -7.26 28.32 5.21
N SER A 30 -8.14 29.28 5.42
CA SER A 30 -7.87 30.69 5.12
C SER A 30 -7.21 31.35 6.33
N SER A 31 -6.01 31.87 6.13
CA SER A 31 -5.36 32.84 7.03
C SER A 31 -4.58 33.83 6.17
N GLY A 32 -4.82 35.11 6.39
CA GLY A 32 -4.42 36.20 5.52
C GLY A 32 -3.00 36.74 5.76
N SER A 33 -2.51 37.40 4.70
CA SER A 33 -1.45 38.42 4.55
C SER A 33 -0.09 38.21 5.25
N ASP A 34 0.95 37.95 4.45
CA ASP A 34 1.91 38.98 3.99
C ASP A 34 3.01 38.34 3.11
N ASP A 35 3.64 39.16 2.27
CA ASP A 35 4.61 38.84 1.22
C ASP A 35 5.55 37.64 1.50
N GLY A 36 5.38 36.59 0.70
CA GLY A 36 6.27 35.44 0.65
C GLY A 36 5.68 34.40 -0.28
N LEU A 37 6.47 33.93 -1.26
CA LEU A 37 6.15 32.86 -2.22
C LEU A 37 5.12 31.89 -1.65
N SER A 38 3.85 31.99 -2.07
CA SER A 38 2.78 31.14 -1.55
C SER A 38 2.99 29.72 -2.07
N ILE A 39 3.78 28.93 -1.35
CA ILE A 39 3.80 27.48 -1.48
C ILE A 39 2.41 27.05 -1.01
N LEU A 40 1.51 26.89 -1.97
CA LEU A 40 0.16 26.42 -1.73
C LEU A 40 0.29 24.94 -1.41
N GLU A 41 0.59 24.64 -0.15
CA GLU A 41 0.75 23.29 0.38
C GLU A 41 -0.62 22.62 0.34
N THR A 42 -0.89 21.97 -0.78
CA THR A 42 -2.07 21.14 -0.94
C THR A 42 -1.70 19.77 -0.42
N ALA A 43 -2.19 19.48 0.79
CA ALA A 43 -2.12 18.16 1.39
C ALA A 43 -3.35 17.35 0.99
N TRP A 44 -3.11 16.13 0.53
CA TRP A 44 -4.15 15.14 0.27
C TRP A 44 -3.88 13.86 1.05
N THR A 45 -4.92 13.08 1.23
CA THR A 45 -4.81 11.73 1.79
C THR A 45 -5.41 10.73 0.81
N ASP A 46 -4.75 9.59 0.65
CA ASP A 46 -5.27 8.43 -0.05
C ASP A 46 -5.18 7.19 0.84
N THR A 47 -5.84 6.13 0.45
CA THR A 47 -5.85 4.86 1.18
C THR A 47 -5.57 3.70 0.24
N ILE A 48 -4.63 2.84 0.63
CA ILE A 48 -4.41 1.55 -0.02
C ILE A 48 -4.68 0.48 1.04
N GLY A 49 -5.76 -0.26 0.84
CA GLY A 49 -6.38 -1.05 1.91
C GLY A 49 -6.69 -0.16 3.13
N GLY A 50 -6.23 -0.58 4.30
CA GLY A 50 -6.31 0.15 5.57
C GLY A 50 -5.18 1.14 5.84
N VAL A 51 -4.16 1.24 4.98
CA VAL A 51 -3.05 2.20 5.15
C VAL A 51 -3.42 3.56 4.57
N THR A 52 -3.38 4.61 5.40
CA THR A 52 -3.55 6.00 4.96
C THR A 52 -2.22 6.60 4.55
N ILE A 53 -2.16 7.17 3.35
CA ILE A 53 -0.99 7.78 2.75
C ILE A 53 -1.23 9.28 2.63
N HIS A 54 -0.37 10.06 3.27
CA HIS A 54 -0.35 11.51 3.13
C HIS A 54 0.47 11.90 1.90
N LEU A 55 -0.13 12.72 1.04
CA LEU A 55 0.44 13.17 -0.22
C LEU A 55 0.53 14.69 -0.16
N SER A 56 1.73 15.24 -0.27
CA SER A 56 1.94 16.68 -0.34
C SER A 56 2.46 17.05 -1.72
N LYS A 57 1.87 18.07 -2.35
CA LYS A 57 2.44 18.68 -3.55
C LYS A 57 3.45 19.72 -3.15
N LEU A 58 4.74 19.42 -3.31
CA LEU A 58 5.79 20.43 -3.27
C LEU A 58 6.04 20.95 -4.69
N GLY A 59 5.58 22.17 -4.99
CA GLY A 59 5.90 22.89 -6.23
C GLY A 59 5.32 22.30 -7.52
N GLY A 60 4.33 22.96 -8.12
CA GLY A 60 3.84 22.61 -9.46
C GLY A 60 2.51 23.28 -9.82
N SER A 61 2.31 23.58 -11.10
CA SER A 61 1.11 24.25 -11.60
C SER A 61 -0.18 23.48 -11.29
N ASN A 62 -1.32 24.17 -11.19
CA ASN A 62 -2.65 23.60 -10.92
C ASN A 62 -3.14 22.57 -11.97
N MET A 63 -2.36 22.28 -13.02
CA MET A 63 -2.72 21.36 -14.09
C MET A 63 -2.33 19.90 -13.83
N ASP A 64 -1.44 19.61 -12.88
CA ASP A 64 -1.07 18.23 -12.57
C ASP A 64 -2.12 17.59 -11.67
N ARG A 65 -3.01 16.84 -12.32
CA ARG A 65 -3.95 15.90 -11.70
C ARG A 65 -3.23 15.07 -10.66
N TYR A 66 -3.84 15.01 -9.48
CA TYR A 66 -3.59 14.07 -8.39
C TYR A 66 -2.98 12.73 -8.88
N PRO A 67 -1.86 12.24 -8.32
CA PRO A 67 -1.10 11.08 -8.81
C PRO A 67 -1.79 9.73 -8.49
N ARG A 68 -3.11 9.63 -8.71
CA ARG A 68 -3.97 8.48 -8.44
C ARG A 68 -3.97 7.43 -9.56
N CYS A 69 -2.96 7.44 -10.43
CA CYS A 69 -2.91 6.51 -11.55
C CYS A 69 -2.73 5.06 -11.05
N SER A 70 -3.08 4.09 -11.90
CA SER A 70 -2.90 2.67 -11.59
C SER A 70 -1.44 2.32 -11.26
N ALA A 71 -0.49 2.97 -11.93
CA ALA A 71 0.94 2.79 -11.69
C ALA A 71 1.35 3.21 -10.28
N TRP A 72 0.94 4.40 -9.81
CA TRP A 72 1.23 4.84 -8.45
C TRP A 72 0.66 3.88 -7.40
N LYS A 73 -0.58 3.39 -7.60
CA LYS A 73 -1.18 2.42 -6.68
C LYS A 73 -0.41 1.09 -6.66
N ALA A 74 0.02 0.61 -7.82
CA ALA A 74 0.82 -0.61 -7.94
C ALA A 74 2.18 -0.46 -7.25
N ASP A 75 2.86 0.67 -7.49
CA ASP A 75 4.13 1.00 -6.84
C ASP A 75 3.98 1.03 -5.31
N MET A 76 2.96 1.72 -4.79
CA MET A 76 2.72 1.78 -3.36
C MET A 76 2.36 0.43 -2.75
N LYS A 77 1.59 -0.42 -3.45
CA LYS A 77 1.33 -1.80 -2.99
C LYS A 77 2.63 -2.57 -2.82
N VAL A 78 3.49 -2.59 -3.84
CA VAL A 78 4.77 -3.32 -3.80
C VAL A 78 5.68 -2.78 -2.71
N TYR A 79 5.76 -1.46 -2.56
CA TYR A 79 6.55 -0.82 -1.50
C TYR A 79 6.06 -1.19 -0.10
N LEU A 80 4.76 -1.06 0.15
CA LEU A 80 4.18 -1.31 1.48
C LEU A 80 4.27 -2.81 1.83
N ASP A 81 4.07 -3.69 0.86
CA ASP A 81 4.22 -5.15 1.04
C ASP A 81 5.66 -5.52 1.44
N ALA A 82 6.66 -4.94 0.76
CA ALA A 82 8.08 -5.10 1.12
C ALA A 82 8.44 -4.50 2.48
N LYS A 83 7.67 -3.52 2.98
CA LYS A 83 7.84 -2.98 4.35
C LYS A 83 7.08 -3.77 5.42
N GLY A 84 6.54 -4.94 5.08
CA GLY A 84 5.77 -5.76 6.01
C GLY A 84 4.40 -5.17 6.34
N MET A 85 3.90 -4.22 5.55
CA MET A 85 2.56 -3.65 5.68
C MET A 85 1.52 -4.38 4.82
N GLY A 86 1.88 -5.53 4.23
CA GLY A 86 1.05 -6.33 3.33
C GLY A 86 -0.35 -6.63 3.88
N ASP A 87 -0.43 -6.98 5.16
CA ASP A 87 -1.70 -7.30 5.83
C ASP A 87 -2.62 -6.07 5.95
N TYR A 88 -2.05 -4.88 6.14
CA TYR A 88 -2.82 -3.64 6.27
C TYR A 88 -3.33 -3.12 4.94
N ILE A 89 -2.71 -3.48 3.82
CA ILE A 89 -3.11 -2.99 2.49
C ILE A 89 -4.10 -3.92 1.76
N ARG A 90 -4.50 -5.03 2.40
CA ARG A 90 -5.37 -6.09 1.85
C ARG A 90 -6.60 -6.32 2.71
N ALA A 91 -7.51 -7.16 2.21
CA ALA A 91 -8.71 -7.54 2.97
C ALA A 91 -8.35 -8.47 4.12
N ASP A 92 -9.14 -8.41 5.21
CA ASP A 92 -8.92 -9.16 6.47
C ASP A 92 -8.75 -10.69 6.31
N ASN A 93 -9.14 -11.25 5.16
CA ASN A 93 -9.07 -12.68 4.85
C ASN A 93 -7.83 -13.08 4.03
N GLU A 94 -6.95 -12.13 3.69
CA GLU A 94 -5.79 -12.34 2.82
C GLU A 94 -4.45 -12.31 3.56
N GLY A 95 -4.48 -12.20 4.89
CA GLY A 95 -3.29 -12.23 5.74
C GLY A 95 -2.57 -13.57 5.67
N ASP A 96 -1.25 -13.53 5.79
CA ASP A 96 -0.46 -14.74 5.82
C ASP A 96 -0.56 -15.44 7.18
N ASN A 97 -0.76 -16.77 7.14
CA ASN A 97 -0.75 -17.61 8.32
C ASN A 97 0.37 -18.64 8.15
N PHE A 98 1.58 -18.25 8.55
CA PHE A 98 2.76 -19.10 8.44
C PHE A 98 2.75 -20.15 9.56
N THR A 99 3.02 -21.39 9.21
CA THR A 99 3.14 -22.46 10.23
C THR A 99 4.53 -22.45 10.85
N TYR A 100 5.53 -22.03 10.08
CA TYR A 100 6.94 -22.01 10.46
C TYR A 100 7.55 -20.62 10.27
N ILE A 101 8.50 -20.27 11.15
CA ILE A 101 9.16 -18.95 11.12
C ILE A 101 9.99 -18.80 9.86
N GLU A 102 10.59 -19.89 9.39
CA GLU A 102 11.41 -19.93 8.19
C GLU A 102 10.59 -19.52 6.95
N GLU A 103 9.33 -19.98 6.85
CA GLU A 103 8.42 -19.59 5.77
C GLU A 103 8.08 -18.10 5.81
N GLU A 104 7.87 -17.54 7.02
CA GLU A 104 7.65 -16.12 7.21
C GLU A 104 8.86 -15.29 6.76
N VAL A 105 10.07 -15.73 7.12
CA VAL A 105 11.33 -15.07 6.74
C VAL A 105 11.51 -15.12 5.22
N LEU A 106 11.33 -16.29 4.59
CA LEU A 106 11.45 -16.44 3.15
C LEU A 106 10.42 -15.58 2.39
N ALA A 107 9.18 -15.52 2.88
CA ALA A 107 8.15 -14.67 2.29
C ALA A 107 8.51 -13.18 2.41
N LYS A 108 9.08 -12.74 3.53
CA LYS A 108 9.59 -11.37 3.68
C LYS A 108 10.73 -11.08 2.69
N MET A 109 11.70 -11.98 2.59
CA MET A 109 12.82 -11.83 1.64
C MET A 109 12.33 -11.78 0.19
N ASP A 110 11.33 -12.57 -0.20
CA ASP A 110 10.76 -12.54 -1.55
C ASP A 110 10.07 -11.20 -1.84
N ARG A 111 9.27 -10.68 -0.91
CA ARG A 111 8.62 -9.35 -1.07
C ARG A 111 9.64 -8.23 -1.21
N GLU A 112 10.70 -8.26 -0.41
CA GLU A 112 11.80 -7.30 -0.53
C GLU A 112 12.51 -7.43 -1.88
N ARG A 113 12.85 -8.65 -2.31
CA ARG A 113 13.46 -8.91 -3.61
C ARG A 113 12.58 -8.46 -4.77
N LYS A 114 11.28 -8.73 -4.69
CA LYS A 114 10.29 -8.27 -5.66
C LYS A 114 10.29 -6.75 -5.77
N ALA A 115 10.30 -6.03 -4.65
CA ALA A 115 10.36 -4.57 -4.66
C ALA A 115 11.68 -4.06 -5.27
N MET A 116 12.81 -4.67 -4.95
CA MET A 116 14.10 -4.32 -5.56
C MET A 116 14.06 -4.45 -7.08
N ILE A 117 13.57 -5.58 -7.60
CA ILE A 117 13.43 -5.80 -9.05
C ILE A 117 12.44 -4.81 -9.65
N TRP A 118 11.27 -4.66 -9.04
CA TRP A 118 10.21 -3.77 -9.50
C TRP A 118 10.74 -2.34 -9.68
N PHE A 119 11.35 -1.76 -8.65
CA PHE A 119 11.82 -0.38 -8.69
C PHE A 119 13.14 -0.17 -9.44
N SER A 120 13.84 -1.24 -9.83
CA SER A 120 15.00 -1.16 -10.73
C SER A 120 14.60 -0.91 -12.20
N VAL A 121 13.31 -1.02 -12.52
CA VAL A 121 12.77 -0.84 -13.87
C VAL A 121 12.14 0.55 -14.01
N GLU A 122 12.24 1.19 -15.17
CA GLU A 122 11.63 2.50 -15.42
C GLU A 122 10.09 2.49 -15.28
N GLU A 123 9.52 3.61 -14.79
CA GLU A 123 8.07 3.73 -14.52
C GLU A 123 7.21 3.37 -15.74
N LYS A 124 7.60 3.83 -16.93
CA LYS A 124 6.87 3.55 -18.17
C LYS A 124 6.77 2.05 -18.45
N MET A 125 7.88 1.33 -18.24
CA MET A 125 7.94 -0.11 -18.44
C MET A 125 7.11 -0.86 -17.39
N ARG A 126 7.15 -0.43 -16.13
CA ARG A 126 6.28 -0.99 -15.07
C ARG A 126 4.81 -0.86 -15.43
N LYS A 127 4.42 0.34 -15.89
CA LYS A 127 3.05 0.65 -16.30
C LYS A 127 2.58 -0.21 -17.47
N GLU A 128 3.45 -0.52 -18.40
CA GLU A 128 3.10 -1.29 -19.60
C GLU A 128 3.09 -2.81 -19.36
N HIS A 129 3.94 -3.32 -18.46
CA HIS A 129 4.21 -4.77 -18.40
C HIS A 129 4.07 -5.44 -17.04
N LEU A 130 4.03 -4.68 -15.94
CA LEU A 130 4.13 -5.24 -14.58
C LEU A 130 2.91 -4.95 -13.71
N LEU A 131 1.98 -4.09 -14.11
CA LEU A 131 0.86 -3.66 -13.24
C LEU A 131 0.04 -4.81 -12.65
N ASP A 132 -0.09 -5.92 -13.38
CA ASP A 132 -0.77 -7.14 -12.93
C ASP A 132 0.03 -7.94 -11.89
N LEU A 133 1.30 -7.61 -11.70
CA LEU A 133 2.23 -8.31 -10.81
C LEU A 133 2.43 -7.62 -9.46
N CYS A 134 1.70 -6.56 -9.15
CA CYS A 134 1.81 -5.87 -7.86
C CYS A 134 1.14 -6.62 -6.69
N GLU A 135 0.39 -7.69 -6.94
CA GLU A 135 -0.32 -8.47 -5.92
C GLU A 135 0.57 -9.50 -5.20
N ARG A 136 0.18 -9.93 -4.00
CA ARG A 136 0.99 -10.80 -3.12
C ARG A 136 1.18 -12.21 -3.65
N ASP A 137 0.20 -12.71 -4.40
CA ASP A 137 0.27 -14.03 -5.03
C ASP A 137 1.35 -14.10 -6.13
N LYS A 138 1.93 -12.96 -6.50
CA LYS A 138 3.03 -12.85 -7.46
C LYS A 138 4.34 -12.70 -6.73
N THR A 139 5.27 -13.58 -7.04
CA THR A 139 6.61 -13.66 -6.45
C THR A 139 7.60 -12.71 -7.13
N SER A 140 8.78 -12.56 -6.54
CA SER A 140 9.90 -11.87 -7.21
C SER A 140 10.30 -12.54 -8.54
N GLU A 141 10.22 -13.87 -8.60
CA GLU A 141 10.50 -14.69 -9.79
C GLU A 141 9.50 -14.43 -10.91
N ASP A 142 8.22 -14.22 -10.61
CA ASP A 142 7.20 -13.88 -11.62
C ASP A 142 7.51 -12.53 -12.28
N VAL A 143 7.95 -11.55 -11.49
CA VAL A 143 8.36 -10.24 -12.00
C VAL A 143 9.60 -10.37 -12.86
N TRP A 144 10.61 -11.12 -12.39
CA TRP A 144 11.85 -11.34 -13.14
C TRP A 144 11.60 -12.06 -14.47
N ARG A 145 10.81 -13.13 -14.45
CA ARG A 145 10.41 -13.86 -15.65
C ARG A 145 9.70 -12.96 -16.65
N ARG A 146 8.74 -12.14 -16.20
CA ARG A 146 8.03 -11.19 -17.07
C ARG A 146 8.98 -10.19 -17.73
N LEU A 147 9.96 -9.69 -16.99
CA LEU A 147 10.97 -8.79 -17.54
C LEU A 147 11.81 -9.51 -18.59
N HIS A 148 12.26 -10.73 -18.31
CA HIS A 148 13.01 -11.50 -19.28
C HIS A 148 12.21 -11.83 -20.54
N GLU A 149 10.95 -12.24 -20.43
CA GLU A 149 10.08 -12.53 -21.58
C GLU A 149 9.83 -11.30 -22.47
N ARG A 150 9.79 -10.10 -21.89
CA ARG A 150 9.52 -8.87 -22.62
C ARG A 150 10.79 -8.20 -23.15
N PHE A 151 11.91 -8.37 -22.46
CA PHE A 151 13.12 -7.56 -22.67
C PHE A 151 14.42 -8.37 -22.78
N GLY A 152 14.40 -9.67 -22.49
CA GLY A 152 15.55 -10.57 -22.59
C GLY A 152 16.03 -10.80 -24.03
N GLY A 153 15.22 -10.40 -25.03
CA GLY A 153 15.50 -10.64 -26.44
C GLY A 153 15.59 -12.14 -26.71
N ASP A 154 16.68 -12.56 -27.37
CA ASP A 154 16.94 -13.98 -27.69
C ASP A 154 17.75 -14.71 -26.61
N LYS A 155 18.04 -14.06 -25.47
CA LYS A 155 18.79 -14.71 -24.40
C LYS A 155 17.96 -15.84 -23.78
N PRO A 156 18.58 -16.98 -23.41
CA PRO A 156 17.90 -18.00 -22.64
C PRO A 156 17.55 -17.45 -21.26
N TYR A 157 16.39 -17.86 -20.74
CA TYR A 157 15.94 -17.47 -19.41
C TYR A 157 16.91 -17.98 -18.33
N GLU A 158 17.32 -17.07 -17.46
CA GLU A 158 18.10 -17.38 -16.26
C GLU A 158 17.25 -17.06 -15.01
N PRO A 159 16.90 -18.06 -14.19
CA PRO A 159 16.07 -17.87 -13.00
C PRO A 159 16.82 -17.11 -11.90
N LEU A 160 16.08 -16.50 -10.97
CA LEU A 160 16.71 -15.88 -9.80
C LEU A 160 17.37 -16.95 -8.92
N PRO A 161 18.49 -16.63 -8.23
CA PRO A 161 19.05 -17.50 -7.21
C PRO A 161 18.02 -17.84 -6.13
N GLU A 162 18.01 -19.07 -5.65
CA GLU A 162 17.08 -19.50 -4.60
C GLU A 162 17.25 -18.64 -3.34
N LEU A 163 16.14 -18.41 -2.63
CA LEU A 163 16.17 -17.77 -1.31
C LEU A 163 16.49 -18.83 -0.27
N SER A 164 17.60 -18.67 0.43
CA SER A 164 17.97 -19.47 1.60
C SER A 164 18.09 -18.58 2.82
N ILE A 165 17.78 -19.15 3.97
CA ILE A 165 18.14 -18.57 5.27
C ILE A 165 19.54 -19.09 5.55
N ASP A 166 20.53 -18.22 5.49
CA ASP A 166 21.88 -18.60 5.90
C ASP A 166 21.85 -18.84 7.41
N GLU A 167 22.05 -20.10 7.83
CA GLU A 167 22.34 -20.41 9.23
C GLU A 167 23.72 -19.81 9.54
N GLU A 168 23.74 -18.63 10.17
CA GLU A 168 24.97 -18.10 10.75
C GLU A 168 25.49 -19.12 11.79
N VAL A 169 26.65 -19.71 11.50
CA VAL A 169 27.44 -20.60 12.38
C VAL A 169 28.20 -19.80 13.43
#